data_AF-A0A969BKT0-F1
#
_entry.id   AF-A0A969BKT0-F1
#
_cell.length_a   1.000
_cell.length_b   1.000
_cell.length_c   1.000
_cell.angle_alpha   90.00
_cell.angle_beta   90.00
_cell.angle_gamma   90.00
#
_symmetry.space_group_name_H-M   'P 1'
#
loop_
_entity.id
_entity.type
_entity.pdbx_description
1 polymer ?
#
loop_
_entity_poly.entity_id
_entity_poly.type
_entity_poly.pdbx_seq_one_letter_code
_entity_poly.pdbx_strand_id
1 'polypeptide(L)'
;MTEDTKTEDRQVYALYPEWCDRFKLIEPKIPECTGKNNKEIGGRVGMQFRRYQVPFAPYDLRHGWALRAISFGIPPELAARMMGHDLIVHNRTYQKWLSAVRQKEEYERLIFRNDRPLPP
;
A
#
# COMPACT_ATOMS: atom_id res chain seq x y z
N MET A 1 -4.59 -5.00 -32.30
CA MET A 1 -4.88 -4.10 -31.18
C MET A 1 -4.39 -4.77 -29.91
N THR A 2 -3.18 -4.45 -29.49
CA THR A 2 -2.55 -4.98 -28.28
C THR A 2 -2.98 -4.11 -27.11
N GLU A 3 -3.83 -4.64 -26.22
CA GLU A 3 -4.14 -3.97 -24.96
C GLU A 3 -2.87 -3.93 -24.10
N ASP A 4 -2.36 -2.72 -23.88
CA ASP A 4 -1.29 -2.41 -22.92
C ASP A 4 -1.68 -2.91 -21.52
N THR A 5 -1.20 -4.10 -21.15
CA THR A 5 -1.21 -4.54 -19.75
C THR A 5 -0.05 -3.85 -19.04
N LYS A 6 -0.29 -2.62 -18.58
CA LYS A 6 0.65 -1.82 -17.75
C LYS A 6 1.05 -2.56 -16.47
N THR A 7 2.10 -3.37 -16.53
CA THR A 7 2.81 -3.81 -15.32
C THR A 7 4.25 -4.14 -15.64
N GLU A 8 5.08 -3.11 -15.73
CA GLU A 8 6.50 -3.26 -15.39
C GLU A 8 6.60 -3.82 -13.96
N ASP A 9 7.63 -4.60 -13.69
CA ASP A 9 7.93 -5.09 -12.34
C ASP A 9 8.00 -3.92 -11.36
N ARG A 10 7.29 -4.05 -10.23
CA ARG A 10 7.19 -2.98 -9.23
C ARG A 10 7.89 -3.40 -7.96
N GLN A 11 8.81 -2.56 -7.51
CA GLN A 11 9.39 -2.69 -6.19
C GLN A 11 8.47 -2.03 -5.17
N VAL A 12 8.05 -2.81 -4.18
CA VAL A 12 7.25 -2.35 -3.04
C VAL A 12 8.02 -2.68 -1.77
N TYR A 13 8.23 -1.67 -0.94
CA TYR A 13 8.93 -1.79 0.33
C TYR A 13 7.96 -2.11 1.47
N ALA A 14 8.41 -2.97 2.38
CA ALA A 14 7.75 -3.17 3.65
C ALA A 14 7.96 -1.92 4.52
N LEU A 15 6.85 -1.28 4.93
CA LEU A 15 6.90 -0.10 5.81
C LEU A 15 7.37 -0.46 7.23
N TYR A 16 7.14 -1.72 7.61
CA TYR A 16 7.66 -2.33 8.82
C TYR A 16 8.55 -3.50 8.39
N PRO A 17 9.87 -3.26 8.18
CA PRO A 17 10.79 -4.31 7.74
C PRO A 17 10.75 -5.55 8.63
N GLU A 18 10.51 -5.39 9.94
CA GLU A 18 10.38 -6.47 10.92
C GLU A 18 9.19 -7.42 10.64
N TRP A 19 8.22 -7.00 9.82
CA TRP A 19 7.14 -7.88 9.37
C TRP A 19 7.61 -8.92 8.36
N CYS A 20 8.68 -8.63 7.60
CA CYS A 20 9.27 -9.61 6.70
C CYS A 20 9.76 -10.83 7.48
N ASP A 21 10.41 -10.61 8.62
CA ASP A 21 10.87 -11.69 9.49
C ASP A 21 9.71 -12.38 10.20
N ARG A 22 8.80 -11.59 10.80
CA ARG A 22 7.65 -12.12 11.55
C ARG A 22 6.77 -13.04 10.70
N PHE A 23 6.54 -12.68 9.44
CA PHE A 23 5.69 -13.45 8.53
C PHE A 23 6.49 -14.36 7.59
N LYS A 24 7.83 -14.42 7.74
CA LYS A 24 8.73 -15.23 6.91
C LYS A 24 8.55 -14.97 5.41
N LEU A 25 8.54 -13.67 5.04
CA LEU A 25 8.28 -13.23 3.66
C LEU A 25 9.51 -13.27 2.76
N ILE A 26 10.72 -13.43 3.33
CA ILE A 26 11.96 -13.58 2.56
C ILE A 26 11.98 -14.95 1.85
N GLU A 27 11.48 -15.99 2.53
CA GLU A 27 11.34 -17.35 2.00
C GLU A 27 9.89 -17.84 2.18
N PRO A 28 8.94 -17.28 1.41
CA PRO A 28 7.53 -17.56 1.63
C PRO A 28 7.19 -18.99 1.19
N LYS A 29 6.38 -19.68 1.99
CA LYS A 29 5.73 -20.93 1.56
C LYS A 29 4.53 -20.57 0.68
N ILE A 30 4.78 -20.46 -0.63
CA ILE A 30 3.72 -20.16 -1.60
C ILE A 30 2.80 -21.39 -1.73
N PRO A 31 1.48 -21.23 -1.51
CA PRO A 31 0.55 -22.34 -1.66
C PRO A 31 0.41 -22.72 -3.14
N GLU A 32 0.21 -24.01 -3.42
CA GLU A 32 -0.14 -24.48 -4.76
C GLU A 32 -1.53 -23.95 -5.15
N CYS A 33 -1.55 -22.86 -5.92
CA CYS A 33 -2.77 -22.21 -6.37
C CYS A 33 -2.91 -22.32 -7.89
N THR A 34 -3.95 -23.01 -8.36
CA THR A 34 -4.17 -23.34 -9.78
C THR A 34 -4.85 -22.20 -10.58
N GLY A 35 -4.37 -20.96 -10.42
CA GLY A 35 -5.02 -19.75 -10.98
C GLY A 35 -4.50 -19.38 -12.35
N LYS A 36 -5.40 -19.19 -13.31
CA LYS A 36 -5.02 -18.81 -14.68
C LYS A 36 -4.78 -17.31 -14.84
N ASN A 37 -5.32 -16.49 -13.94
CA ASN A 37 -5.20 -15.04 -13.96
C ASN A 37 -5.33 -14.45 -12.55
N ASN A 38 -4.98 -13.16 -12.41
CA ASN A 38 -5.02 -12.43 -11.13
C ASN A 38 -6.41 -12.40 -10.49
N LYS A 39 -7.48 -12.41 -11.28
CA LYS A 39 -8.87 -12.41 -10.78
C LYS A 39 -9.19 -13.73 -10.08
N GLU A 40 -8.84 -14.86 -10.68
CA GLU A 40 -9.02 -16.18 -10.08
C GLU A 40 -8.17 -16.36 -8.81
N ILE A 41 -6.90 -15.94 -8.87
CA ILE A 41 -5.99 -15.98 -7.71
C ILE A 41 -6.57 -15.15 -6.56
N GLY A 42 -6.95 -13.89 -6.83
CA GLY A 42 -7.55 -12.99 -5.84
C GLY A 42 -8.85 -13.54 -5.25
N GLY A 43 -9.70 -14.15 -6.09
CA GLY A 43 -10.92 -14.82 -5.64
C GLY A 43 -10.63 -15.96 -4.66
N ARG A 44 -9.60 -16.78 -4.93
CA ARG A 44 -9.19 -17.86 -4.03
C ARG A 44 -8.58 -17.36 -2.73
N VAL A 45 -7.76 -16.31 -2.76
CA VAL A 45 -7.25 -15.66 -1.54
C VAL A 45 -8.42 -15.15 -0.70
N GLY A 46 -9.42 -14.52 -1.32
CA GLY A 46 -10.64 -14.05 -0.64
C GLY A 46 -11.43 -15.19 0.00
N MET A 47 -11.63 -16.32 -0.71
CA MET A 47 -12.26 -17.51 -0.13
C MET A 47 -11.46 -18.06 1.06
N GLN A 48 -10.14 -18.06 0.98
CA GLN A 48 -9.30 -18.56 2.07
C GLN A 48 -9.38 -17.66 3.31
N PHE A 49 -9.41 -16.33 3.14
CA PHE A 49 -9.62 -15.39 4.24
C PHE A 49 -10.94 -15.65 4.95
N ARG A 50 -12.01 -15.91 4.20
CA ARG A 50 -13.31 -16.29 4.78
C ARG A 50 -13.24 -17.60 5.55
N ARG A 51 -12.57 -18.63 5.02
CA ARG A 51 -12.37 -19.91 5.72
C ARG A 51 -11.60 -19.75 7.03
N TYR A 52 -10.63 -18.85 7.05
CA TYR A 52 -9.86 -18.48 8.25
C TYR A 52 -10.59 -17.49 9.16
N GLN A 53 -11.82 -17.09 8.83
CA GLN A 53 -12.61 -16.13 9.60
C GLN A 53 -11.89 -14.79 9.80
N VAL A 54 -11.05 -14.39 8.85
CA VAL A 54 -10.38 -13.09 8.87
C VAL A 54 -11.45 -12.01 8.71
N PRO A 55 -11.51 -11.00 9.60
CA PRO A 55 -12.62 -10.04 9.64
C PRO A 55 -12.55 -8.95 8.56
N PHE A 56 -11.66 -9.09 7.57
CA PHE A 56 -11.45 -8.13 6.49
C PHE A 56 -11.11 -8.86 5.19
N ALA A 57 -11.26 -8.18 4.05
CA ALA A 57 -10.92 -8.72 2.74
C ALA A 57 -9.42 -8.51 2.43
N PRO A 58 -8.81 -9.34 1.56
CA PRO A 58 -7.41 -9.15 1.16
C PRO A 58 -7.10 -7.75 0.62
N TYR A 59 -8.08 -7.11 -0.04
CA TYR A 59 -7.93 -5.75 -0.57
C TYR A 59 -7.77 -4.69 0.53
N ASP A 60 -8.27 -4.95 1.75
CA ASP A 60 -8.11 -4.05 2.89
C ASP A 60 -6.66 -4.00 3.37
N LEU A 61 -5.85 -5.04 3.12
CA LEU A 61 -4.40 -5.00 3.36
C LEU A 61 -3.71 -3.96 2.47
N ARG A 62 -4.13 -3.88 1.20
CA ARG A 62 -3.64 -2.88 0.24
C ARG A 62 -4.04 -1.47 0.67
N HIS A 63 -5.27 -1.27 1.15
CA HIS A 63 -5.69 -0.01 1.75
C HIS A 63 -4.89 0.33 3.01
N GLY A 64 -4.69 -0.63 3.91
CA GLY A 64 -3.89 -0.46 5.11
C GLY A 64 -2.44 -0.07 4.81
N TRP A 65 -1.84 -0.63 3.75
CA TRP A 65 -0.52 -0.21 3.30
C TRP A 65 -0.50 1.26 2.85
N ALA A 66 -1.47 1.69 2.03
CA ALA A 66 -1.55 3.08 1.56
C ALA A 66 -1.70 4.08 2.71
N LEU A 67 -2.58 3.78 3.67
CA LEU A 67 -2.81 4.65 4.82
C LEU A 67 -1.55 4.79 5.68
N ARG A 68 -0.82 3.69 5.87
CA ARG A 68 0.48 3.69 6.55
C ARG A 68 1.53 4.45 5.75
N ALA A 69 1.59 4.29 4.44
CA ALA A 69 2.56 5.01 3.60
C ALA A 69 2.44 6.53 3.81
N ILE A 70 1.20 7.03 3.91
CA ILE A 70 0.95 8.44 4.26
C ILE A 70 1.45 8.75 5.69
N SER A 71 1.25 7.87 6.67
CA SER A 71 1.72 8.08 8.07
C SER A 71 3.25 8.08 8.18
N PHE A 72 3.92 7.34 7.31
CA PHE A 72 5.37 7.32 7.16
C PHE A 72 5.91 8.52 6.35
N GLY A 73 5.02 9.39 5.85
CA GLY A 73 5.40 10.55 5.05
C GLY A 73 5.90 10.21 3.64
N ILE A 74 5.56 9.03 3.11
CA ILE A 74 5.92 8.66 1.73
C ILE A 74 5.18 9.57 0.76
N PRO A 75 5.88 10.20 -0.21
CA PRO A 75 5.24 11.03 -1.22
C PRO A 75 4.16 10.26 -1.99
N PRO A 76 2.98 10.87 -2.25
CA PRO A 76 1.86 10.19 -2.89
C PRO A 76 2.21 9.67 -4.29
N GLU A 77 3.13 10.31 -5.02
CA GLU A 77 3.66 9.86 -6.32
C GLU A 77 4.40 8.54 -6.19
N LEU A 78 5.26 8.42 -5.18
CA LEU A 78 6.03 7.22 -4.92
C LEU A 78 5.10 6.10 -4.44
N ALA A 79 4.18 6.40 -3.52
CA ALA A 79 3.18 5.45 -3.05
C ALA A 79 2.29 4.96 -4.20
N ALA A 80 1.82 5.83 -5.09
CA ALA A 80 1.04 5.47 -6.27
C ALA A 80 1.82 4.54 -7.21
N ARG A 81 3.08 4.89 -7.51
CA ARG A 81 3.97 4.07 -8.35
C ARG A 81 4.16 2.67 -7.79
N MET A 82 4.51 2.56 -6.50
CA MET A 82 4.69 1.29 -5.79
C MET A 82 3.41 0.45 -5.82
N MET A 83 2.25 1.08 -5.63
CA MET A 83 1.00 0.34 -5.57
C MET A 83 0.53 -0.18 -6.92
N GLY A 84 0.83 0.46 -8.05
CA GLY A 84 0.13 0.13 -9.29
C GLY A 84 -0.65 1.25 -9.92
N HIS A 85 -0.72 2.41 -9.27
CA HIS A 85 -1.74 3.40 -9.54
C HIS A 85 -1.19 4.58 -10.32
N ASP A 86 -2.07 5.17 -11.13
CA ASP A 86 -1.95 6.56 -11.53
C ASP A 86 -2.12 7.46 -10.29
N LEU A 87 -1.41 8.60 -10.22
CA LEU A 87 -1.45 9.52 -9.09
C LEU A 87 -2.86 10.03 -8.81
N ILE A 88 -3.63 10.38 -9.85
CA ILE A 88 -4.99 10.89 -9.72
C ILE A 88 -5.90 9.81 -9.13
N VAL A 89 -5.74 8.56 -9.60
CA VAL A 89 -6.49 7.42 -9.06
C VAL A 89 -6.14 7.18 -7.58
N HIS A 90 -4.85 7.17 -7.25
CA HIS A 90 -4.37 7.00 -5.88
C HIS A 90 -4.93 8.08 -4.94
N ASN A 91 -4.79 9.35 -5.33
CA ASN A 91 -5.29 10.47 -4.55
C ASN A 91 -6.80 10.42 -4.40
N ARG A 92 -7.57 10.17 -5.46
CA ARG A 92 -9.03 10.05 -5.36
C ARG A 92 -9.47 8.96 -4.38
N THR A 93 -8.74 7.84 -4.31
CA THR A 93 -9.04 6.74 -3.38
C THR A 93 -8.69 7.09 -1.94
N TYR A 94 -7.57 7.77 -1.69
CA TYR A 94 -7.05 7.97 -0.34
C TYR A 94 -7.20 9.39 0.23
N GLN A 95 -7.57 10.38 -0.57
CA GLN A 95 -7.78 11.78 -0.17
C GLN A 95 -8.78 11.93 0.97
N LYS A 96 -9.78 11.05 1.04
CA LYS A 96 -10.79 11.07 2.11
C LYS A 96 -10.19 10.83 3.49
N TRP A 97 -9.01 10.21 3.55
CA TRP A 97 -8.27 9.89 4.78
C TRP A 97 -7.22 10.95 5.14
N LEU A 98 -7.06 11.99 4.32
CA LEU A 98 -6.22 13.16 4.57
C LEU A 98 -7.01 14.24 5.33
N SER A 99 -7.66 13.86 6.45
CA SER A 99 -8.49 14.76 7.25
C SER A 99 -7.72 15.99 7.77
N ALA A 100 -8.45 17.03 8.19
CA ALA A 100 -7.85 18.25 8.76
C ALA A 100 -6.95 17.97 9.98
N VAL A 101 -7.23 16.93 10.77
CA VAL A 101 -6.38 16.46 11.88
C VAL A 101 -4.99 16.07 11.36
N ARG A 102 -4.95 15.39 10.22
CA ARG A 102 -3.69 14.97 9.59
C ARG A 102 -2.91 16.15 9.02
N GLN A 103 -3.58 17.13 8.43
CA GLN A 103 -2.91 18.36 7.97
C GLN A 103 -2.17 19.05 9.11
N LYS A 104 -2.76 19.07 10.31
CA LYS A 104 -2.14 19.61 11.52
C LYS A 104 -0.94 18.78 11.98
N GLU A 105 -1.07 17.46 12.06
CA GLU A 105 0.03 16.56 12.45
C GLU A 105 1.22 16.66 11.48
N GLU A 106 0.94 16.71 10.17
CA GLU A 106 1.94 16.90 9.13
C GLU A 106 2.62 18.26 9.24
N TYR A 107 1.84 19.32 9.47
CA TYR A 107 2.37 20.67 9.73
C TYR A 107 3.29 20.67 10.95
N GLU A 108 2.85 20.10 12.08
CA GLU A 108 3.67 19.99 13.29
C GLU A 108 4.96 19.22 13.01
N ARG A 109 4.90 18.06 12.35
CA ARG A 109 6.10 17.30 11.96
C ARG A 109 7.07 18.14 11.11
N LEU A 110 6.56 18.91 10.16
CA LEU A 110 7.37 19.74 9.26
C LEU A 110 7.95 20.99 9.95
N ILE A 111 7.29 21.50 10.99
CA ILE A 111 7.75 22.65 11.78
C ILE A 111 8.76 22.23 12.84
N PHE A 112 8.60 21.05 13.44
CA PHE A 112 9.47 20.54 14.51
C PHE A 112 10.64 19.69 14.01
N ARG A 113 10.79 19.48 12.69
CA ARG A 113 11.98 18.82 12.14
C ARG A 113 13.22 19.72 12.25
N ASN A 114 14.35 19.11 12.56
CA ASN A 114 15.61 19.80 12.79
C ASN A 114 16.18 20.49 11.53
N ASP A 115 15.79 20.03 10.35
CA ASP A 115 16.24 20.52 9.04
C ASP A 115 15.24 21.49 8.38
N ARG A 116 14.35 22.10 9.18
CA ARG A 116 13.33 23.02 8.64
C ARG A 116 14.01 24.21 7.93
N PRO A 117 13.61 24.55 6.69
CA PRO A 117 14.13 25.74 6.01
C PRO A 117 13.83 27.01 6.81
N LEU A 118 14.78 27.95 6.81
CA LEU A 118 14.64 29.25 7.43
C LEU A 118 13.91 30.21 6.49
N PRO A 119 13.17 31.21 7.04
CA PRO A 119 12.61 32.28 6.22
C PRO A 119 13.72 33.04 5.47
N PRO A 120 13.41 33.63 4.30
CA PRO A 120 14.36 34.40 3.50
C PRO A 120 14.88 35.65 4.21
#